data_AF-A0A5N8HHV7-F1
#
_entry.id   AF-A0A5N8HHV7-F1
#
_cell.length_a   1.000
_cell.length_b   1.000
_cell.length_c   1.000
_cell.angle_alpha   90.00
_cell.angle_beta   90.00
_cell.angle_gamma   90.00
#
_symmetry.space_group_name_H-M   'P 1'
#
loop_
_entity.id
_entity.type
_entity.pdbx_description
1 polymer ?
#
loop_
_entity_poly.entity_id
_entity_poly.type
_entity_poly.pdbx_seq_one_letter_code
_entity_poly.pdbx_strand_id
1 'polypeptide(L)'
;MTALKVGSESWWQSKHGPEWQRLNDEMFEVTFWWRDPQGSEEYSTIKRVWVYITGVTDHHQNSQPQSMQRIAGTNVWQWTTQLNANWRGSYCFIPTERDDIFSAPSPDRLELREGWRKLLPQAIADPLNPQSWKGGRGHAVSALEMPQAPLQPGWDCPQAPETPAKEIIWKSERLKNSRRVWIFTT
;
A
#
# COMPACT_ATOMS: atom_id res chain seq x y z
N MET A 1 8.50 -31.29 0.81
CA MET A 1 8.36 -30.01 0.10
C MET A 1 9.74 -29.54 -0.30
N THR A 2 10.00 -29.37 -1.60
CA THR A 2 11.23 -28.74 -2.09
C THR A 2 11.16 -27.25 -1.77
N ALA A 3 12.12 -26.72 -1.02
CA ALA A 3 12.19 -25.30 -0.73
C ALA A 3 12.38 -24.52 -2.04
N LEU A 4 11.48 -23.59 -2.33
CA LEU A 4 11.60 -22.71 -3.51
C LEU A 4 12.79 -21.78 -3.32
N LYS A 5 13.62 -21.62 -4.35
CA LYS A 5 14.74 -20.67 -4.32
C LYS A 5 14.18 -19.24 -4.20
N VAL A 6 14.52 -18.52 -3.14
CA VAL A 6 14.07 -17.14 -2.91
C VAL A 6 14.39 -16.26 -4.13
N GLY A 7 13.42 -15.46 -4.56
CA GLY A 7 13.53 -14.58 -5.73
C GLY A 7 13.42 -15.27 -7.09
N SER A 8 13.30 -16.61 -7.14
CA SER A 8 12.95 -17.31 -8.39
C SER A 8 11.50 -17.03 -8.81
N GLU A 9 11.19 -17.28 -10.09
CA GLU A 9 9.84 -17.10 -10.60
C GLU A 9 8.81 -17.94 -9.84
N SER A 10 9.12 -19.21 -9.56
CA SER A 10 8.24 -20.10 -8.80
C SER A 10 8.05 -19.64 -7.35
N TRP A 11 9.07 -19.02 -6.74
CA TRP A 11 8.91 -18.38 -5.44
C TRP A 11 7.98 -17.17 -5.50
N TRP A 12 8.12 -16.30 -6.50
CA TRP A 12 7.22 -15.15 -6.68
C TRP A 12 5.77 -15.54 -6.95
N GLN A 13 5.54 -16.63 -7.68
CA GLN A 13 4.19 -17.17 -7.92
C GLN A 13 3.47 -17.61 -6.64
N SER A 14 4.19 -17.85 -5.55
CA SER A 14 3.60 -18.16 -4.24
C SER A 14 3.15 -16.91 -3.45
N LYS A 15 3.46 -15.70 -3.93
CA LYS A 15 3.16 -14.44 -3.24
C LYS A 15 1.93 -13.76 -3.84
N HIS A 16 0.99 -13.36 -2.98
CA HIS A 16 -0.29 -12.75 -3.37
C HIS A 16 -0.60 -11.45 -2.60
N GLY A 17 0.43 -10.81 -2.05
CA GLY A 17 0.34 -9.62 -1.20
C GLY A 17 1.16 -9.78 0.09
N PRO A 18 0.89 -8.95 1.10
CA PRO A 18 1.49 -9.08 2.42
C PRO A 18 1.08 -10.41 3.07
N GLU A 19 2.01 -11.03 3.77
CA GLU A 19 1.77 -12.25 4.56
C GLU A 19 1.80 -11.90 6.04
N TRP A 20 1.04 -12.62 6.87
CA TRP A 20 1.02 -12.35 8.30
C TRP A 20 0.99 -13.64 9.13
N GLN A 21 1.57 -13.56 10.31
CA GLN A 21 1.54 -14.60 11.32
C GLN A 21 1.15 -14.03 12.68
N ARG A 22 0.34 -14.79 13.43
CA ARG A 22 -0.12 -14.37 14.76
C ARG A 22 1.08 -14.39 15.72
N LEU A 23 1.33 -13.27 16.40
CA LEU A 23 2.33 -13.20 17.48
C LEU A 23 1.69 -13.52 18.83
N ASN A 24 0.52 -12.94 19.09
CA ASN A 24 -0.25 -13.15 20.32
C ASN A 24 -1.74 -12.82 20.06
N ASP A 25 -2.53 -12.65 21.12
CA ASP A 25 -3.96 -12.38 20.99
C ASP A 25 -4.29 -11.04 20.31
N GLU A 26 -3.39 -10.06 20.45
CA GLU A 26 -3.60 -8.68 20.04
C GLU A 26 -2.79 -8.27 18.81
N MET A 27 -1.73 -8.99 18.46
CA MET A 27 -0.74 -8.55 17.47
C MET A 27 -0.42 -9.62 16.43
N PHE A 28 -0.19 -9.17 15.20
CA PHE A 28 0.32 -9.94 14.07
C PHE A 28 1.64 -9.37 13.60
N GLU A 29 2.56 -10.24 13.24
CA GLU A 29 3.72 -9.88 12.43
C GLU A 29 3.30 -9.93 10.96
N VAL A 30 3.59 -8.87 10.21
CA VAL A 30 3.22 -8.72 8.81
C VAL A 30 4.47 -8.45 7.98
N THR A 31 4.68 -9.26 6.95
CA THR A 31 5.78 -9.11 5.99
C THR A 31 5.24 -8.64 4.64
N PHE A 32 5.78 -7.53 4.17
CA PHE A 32 5.52 -6.96 2.85
C PHE A 32 6.63 -7.39 1.90
N TRP A 33 6.25 -7.63 0.64
CA TRP A 33 7.16 -8.06 -0.41
C TRP A 33 7.03 -7.14 -1.61
N TRP A 34 8.16 -6.76 -2.21
CA TRP A 34 8.17 -6.07 -3.49
C TRP A 34 9.20 -6.69 -4.42
N ARG A 35 8.77 -7.00 -5.65
CA ARG A 35 9.61 -7.55 -6.71
C ARG A 35 10.21 -6.41 -7.51
N ASP A 36 11.53 -6.31 -7.47
CA ASP A 36 12.25 -5.33 -8.28
C ASP A 36 12.23 -5.75 -9.76
N PRO A 37 11.60 -4.97 -10.67
CA PRO A 37 11.57 -5.31 -12.08
C PRO A 37 12.94 -5.18 -12.76
N GLN A 38 13.89 -4.47 -12.15
CA GLN A 38 15.24 -4.26 -12.70
C GLN A 38 16.24 -5.35 -12.25
N GLY A 39 15.82 -6.29 -11.41
CA GLY A 39 16.67 -7.39 -10.95
C GLY A 39 17.34 -7.13 -9.60
N SER A 40 18.53 -7.70 -9.41
CA SER A 40 19.33 -7.56 -8.19
C SER A 40 19.97 -6.18 -8.07
N GLU A 41 20.63 -5.93 -6.94
CA GLU A 41 21.41 -4.72 -6.67
C GLU A 41 22.55 -4.44 -7.67
N GLU A 42 23.00 -5.46 -8.42
CA GLU A 42 24.01 -5.30 -9.47
C GLU A 42 23.48 -4.53 -10.69
N TYR A 43 22.16 -4.57 -10.91
CA TYR A 43 21.51 -4.00 -12.10
C TYR A 43 20.52 -2.88 -11.76
N SER A 44 19.83 -3.00 -10.62
CA SER A 44 18.76 -2.07 -10.23
C SER A 44 19.29 -0.73 -9.74
N THR A 45 18.66 0.36 -10.18
CA THR A 45 18.93 1.72 -9.71
C THR A 45 18.23 2.04 -8.39
N ILE A 46 17.29 1.18 -7.94
CA ILE A 46 16.46 1.41 -6.75
C ILE A 46 17.31 1.36 -5.48
N LYS A 47 17.29 2.48 -4.75
CA LYS A 47 18.01 2.66 -3.48
C LYS A 47 17.11 2.44 -2.27
N ARG A 48 15.84 2.81 -2.38
CA ARG A 48 14.85 2.67 -1.31
C ARG A 48 13.54 2.15 -1.87
N VAL A 49 12.83 1.37 -1.05
CA VAL A 49 11.45 0.99 -1.28
C VAL A 49 10.68 1.31 -0.03
N TRP A 50 10.16 2.53 0.04
CA TRP A 50 9.44 3.00 1.23
C TRP A 50 8.09 2.29 1.35
N VAL A 51 7.73 1.90 2.56
CA VAL A 51 6.41 1.33 2.89
C VAL A 51 5.59 2.41 3.58
N TYR A 52 4.63 2.99 2.86
CA TYR A 52 3.76 4.05 3.37
C TYR A 52 2.41 3.45 3.76
N ILE A 53 2.20 3.26 5.05
CA ILE A 53 0.98 2.71 5.66
C ILE A 53 0.26 3.85 6.37
N THR A 54 -0.98 4.09 5.96
CA THR A 54 -1.80 5.19 6.51
C THR A 54 -2.02 4.99 8.01
N GLY A 55 -1.68 6.00 8.82
CA GLY A 55 -1.81 5.97 10.27
C GLY A 55 -0.79 5.10 11.00
N VAL A 56 0.22 4.53 10.31
CA VAL A 56 1.26 3.68 10.91
C VAL A 56 2.66 4.21 10.60
N THR A 57 3.03 4.35 9.33
CA THR A 57 4.38 4.82 8.93
C THR A 57 4.37 6.23 8.34
N ASP A 58 3.25 6.93 8.46
CA ASP A 58 3.10 8.28 7.97
C ASP A 58 3.33 9.35 9.06
N HIS A 59 3.23 10.60 8.63
CA HIS A 59 3.36 11.78 9.49
C HIS A 59 2.30 11.92 10.61
N HIS A 60 1.32 11.02 10.75
CA HIS A 60 0.37 11.05 11.87
C HIS A 60 0.95 10.43 13.14
N GLN A 61 1.92 9.50 13.01
CA GLN A 61 2.56 8.83 14.14
C GLN A 61 3.94 9.40 14.48
N ASN A 62 4.43 10.39 13.72
CA ASN A 62 5.82 10.85 13.75
C ASN A 62 6.83 9.69 13.65
N SER A 63 6.44 8.63 12.95
CA SER A 63 7.28 7.44 12.81
C SER A 63 8.41 7.70 11.86
N GLN A 64 9.58 7.11 12.15
CA GLN A 64 10.67 7.07 11.20
C GLN A 64 10.21 6.37 9.92
N PRO A 65 10.45 6.96 8.73
CA PRO A 65 10.13 6.34 7.45
C PRO A 65 10.77 4.97 7.33
N GLN A 66 10.00 3.99 6.87
CA GLN A 66 10.44 2.60 6.79
C GLN A 66 10.68 2.21 5.34
N SER A 67 11.92 1.82 5.02
CA SER A 67 12.27 1.23 3.73
C SER A 67 12.41 -0.28 3.88
N MET A 68 11.93 -1.01 2.87
CA MET A 68 12.29 -2.42 2.72
C MET A 68 13.80 -2.61 2.59
N GLN A 69 14.22 -3.82 2.90
CA GLN A 69 15.58 -4.31 2.71
C GLN A 69 15.59 -5.33 1.58
N ARG A 70 16.57 -5.23 0.70
CA ARG A 70 16.79 -6.20 -0.36
C ARG A 70 17.45 -7.45 0.21
N ILE A 71 17.02 -8.63 -0.23
CA ILE A 71 17.77 -9.88 -0.04
C ILE A 71 18.87 -9.92 -1.09
N ALA A 72 20.13 -9.90 -0.64
CA ALA A 72 21.30 -9.81 -1.51
C ALA A 72 21.32 -10.87 -2.63
N GLY A 73 21.75 -10.46 -3.83
CA GLY A 73 21.78 -11.30 -5.02
C GLY A 73 20.40 -11.61 -5.61
N THR A 74 19.34 -10.93 -5.19
CA THR A 74 17.97 -11.18 -5.65
C THR A 74 17.21 -9.89 -5.96
N ASN A 75 16.08 -10.03 -6.65
CA ASN A 75 15.12 -8.95 -6.87
C ASN A 75 14.07 -8.82 -5.76
N VAL A 76 14.31 -9.42 -4.58
CA VAL A 76 13.35 -9.43 -3.47
C VAL A 76 13.66 -8.30 -2.50
N TRP A 77 12.70 -7.40 -2.34
CA TRP A 77 12.64 -6.46 -1.23
C TRP A 77 11.61 -6.93 -0.22
N GLN A 78 11.93 -6.82 1.07
CA GLN A 78 11.02 -7.17 2.15
C GLN A 78 11.08 -6.19 3.31
N TRP A 79 9.98 -6.07 4.04
CA TRP A 79 9.94 -5.39 5.33
C TRP A 79 8.91 -6.04 6.23
N THR A 80 9.23 -6.15 7.51
CA THR A 80 8.36 -6.77 8.51
C THR A 80 8.02 -5.77 9.61
N THR A 81 6.76 -5.78 10.05
CA THR A 81 6.27 -4.93 11.14
C THR A 81 5.22 -5.66 11.97
N GLN A 82 4.75 -5.01 13.03
CA GLN A 82 3.66 -5.53 13.85
C GLN A 82 2.42 -4.65 13.71
N LEU A 83 1.27 -5.28 13.47
CA LEU A 83 -0.04 -4.61 13.40
C LEU A 83 -1.00 -5.26 14.40
N ASN A 84 -1.90 -4.46 14.96
CA ASN A 84 -2.94 -4.99 15.84
C ASN A 84 -3.87 -5.93 15.07
N ALA A 85 -4.35 -7.00 15.70
CA ALA A 85 -5.26 -7.97 15.12
C ALA A 85 -6.56 -7.34 14.58
N ASN A 86 -6.98 -6.19 15.13
CA ASN A 86 -8.15 -5.43 14.69
C ASN A 86 -7.86 -4.38 13.61
N TRP A 87 -6.60 -4.25 13.18
CA TRP A 87 -6.18 -3.17 12.30
C TRP A 87 -6.67 -3.40 10.86
N ARG A 88 -7.10 -2.31 10.23
CA ARG A 88 -7.40 -2.23 8.81
C ARG A 88 -6.95 -0.90 8.26
N GLY A 89 -6.37 -0.91 7.07
CA GLY A 89 -5.95 0.32 6.42
C GLY A 89 -5.42 0.11 5.02
N SER A 90 -4.95 1.21 4.44
CA SER A 90 -4.36 1.22 3.11
C SER A 90 -2.85 1.48 3.20
N TYR A 91 -2.12 0.88 2.27
CA TYR A 91 -0.69 1.09 2.11
C TYR A 91 -0.31 1.27 0.64
N CYS A 92 0.88 1.80 0.40
CA CYS A 92 1.52 1.81 -0.91
C CYS A 92 3.04 1.66 -0.77
N PHE A 93 3.70 1.30 -1.86
CA PHE A 93 5.15 1.25 -1.94
C PHE A 93 5.68 2.45 -2.72
N ILE A 94 6.88 2.90 -2.39
CA ILE A 94 7.58 3.97 -3.11
C ILE A 94 9.01 3.50 -3.45
N PRO A 95 9.18 2.66 -4.49
CA PRO A 95 10.49 2.34 -5.03
C PRO A 95 11.10 3.59 -5.66
N THR A 96 12.30 3.96 -5.26
CA THR A 96 12.97 5.19 -5.72
C THR A 96 14.48 5.03 -5.78
N GLU A 97 15.09 5.74 -6.73
CA GLU A 97 16.54 5.90 -6.85
C GLU A 97 17.09 6.92 -5.83
N ARG A 98 16.20 7.68 -5.19
CA ARG A 98 16.56 8.73 -4.23
C ARG A 98 16.88 8.16 -2.86
N ASP A 99 17.98 8.63 -2.28
CA ASP A 99 18.42 8.32 -0.92
C ASP A 99 18.67 9.58 -0.06
N ASP A 100 18.23 10.74 -0.56
CA ASP A 100 18.51 12.07 -0.01
C ASP A 100 17.34 12.67 0.78
N ILE A 101 16.20 11.99 0.85
CA ILE A 101 14.95 12.56 1.37
C ILE A 101 14.82 12.43 2.89
N PHE A 102 15.16 11.26 3.44
CA PHE A 102 15.04 10.95 4.86
C PHE A 102 16.39 10.54 5.42
N SER A 103 17.31 11.50 5.47
CA SER A 103 18.68 11.29 5.98
C SER A 103 18.80 11.52 7.49
N ALA A 104 17.85 12.26 8.08
CA ALA A 104 17.84 12.55 9.51
C ALA A 104 17.24 11.37 10.31
N PRO A 105 17.85 10.96 11.43
CA PRO A 105 17.37 9.83 12.23
C PRO A 105 16.05 10.10 12.97
N SER A 106 15.65 11.36 13.16
CA SER A 106 14.39 11.70 13.82
C SER A 106 13.78 12.93 13.16
N PRO A 107 13.23 12.80 11.95
CA PRO A 107 12.63 13.94 11.26
C PRO A 107 11.41 14.43 12.04
N ASP A 108 11.24 15.75 12.10
CA ASP A 108 10.03 16.30 12.70
C ASP A 108 8.80 16.06 11.80
N ARG A 109 7.60 16.41 12.28
CA ARG A 109 6.35 16.19 11.54
C ARG A 109 6.30 16.97 10.21
N LEU A 110 6.89 18.15 10.14
CA LEU A 110 6.92 18.98 8.93
C LEU A 110 7.91 18.40 7.92
N GLU A 111 9.08 17.97 8.37
CA GLU A 111 10.07 17.28 7.56
C GLU A 111 9.52 15.96 7.00
N LEU A 112 8.82 15.18 7.82
CA LEU A 112 8.10 13.98 7.37
C LEU A 112 7.10 14.33 6.27
N ARG A 113 6.26 15.34 6.49
CA ARG A 113 5.24 15.75 5.52
C ARG A 113 5.87 16.22 4.21
N GLU A 114 6.93 17.02 4.27
CA GLU A 114 7.63 17.52 3.08
C GLU A 114 8.40 16.42 2.35
N GLY A 115 9.03 15.50 3.08
CA GLY A 115 9.68 14.32 2.50
C GLY A 115 8.68 13.41 1.80
N TRP A 116 7.56 13.10 2.45
CA TRP A 116 6.48 12.33 1.84
C TRP A 116 5.87 13.06 0.63
N ARG A 117 5.72 14.38 0.67
CA ARG A 117 5.24 15.17 -0.49
C ARG A 117 6.13 14.99 -1.72
N LYS A 118 7.44 14.82 -1.55
CA LYS A 118 8.39 14.55 -2.65
C LYS A 118 8.34 13.10 -3.16
N LEU A 119 7.95 12.17 -2.30
CA LEU A 119 7.94 10.73 -2.59
C LEU A 119 6.60 10.20 -3.11
N LEU A 120 5.47 10.65 -2.56
CA LEU A 120 4.14 10.15 -2.88
C LEU A 120 3.75 10.23 -4.37
N PRO A 121 4.25 11.17 -5.19
CA PRO A 121 4.03 11.11 -6.65
C PRO A 121 4.60 9.86 -7.32
N GLN A 122 5.58 9.18 -6.70
CA GLN A 122 6.17 7.91 -7.17
C GLN A 122 5.49 6.69 -6.54
N ALA A 123 4.49 6.88 -5.67
CA ALA A 123 3.86 5.79 -4.96
C ALA A 123 3.04 4.89 -5.91
N ILE A 124 3.16 3.59 -5.69
CA ILE A 124 2.45 2.55 -6.42
C ILE A 124 1.66 1.67 -5.45
N ALA A 125 0.54 1.14 -5.93
CA ALA A 125 -0.12 0.02 -5.27
C ALA A 125 0.83 -1.19 -5.26
N ASP A 126 0.60 -2.11 -4.33
CA ASP A 126 1.27 -3.40 -4.30
C ASP A 126 0.86 -4.23 -5.53
N PRO A 127 1.81 -4.54 -6.44
CA PRO A 127 1.49 -5.30 -7.66
C PRO A 127 1.01 -6.74 -7.38
N LEU A 128 1.29 -7.28 -6.19
CA LEU A 128 0.90 -8.63 -5.80
C LEU A 128 -0.51 -8.67 -5.18
N ASN A 129 -1.02 -7.53 -4.72
CA ASN A 129 -2.29 -7.44 -4.01
C ASN A 129 -3.44 -7.05 -4.97
N PRO A 130 -4.39 -7.96 -5.25
CA PRO A 130 -5.51 -7.67 -6.16
C PRO A 130 -6.47 -6.61 -5.61
N GLN A 131 -6.46 -6.35 -4.30
CA GLN A 131 -7.33 -5.37 -3.65
C GLN A 131 -6.70 -3.97 -3.67
N SER A 132 -6.64 -3.39 -4.87
CA SER A 132 -5.98 -2.11 -5.13
C SER A 132 -6.90 -1.12 -5.85
N TRP A 133 -6.77 0.17 -5.55
CA TRP A 133 -7.58 1.22 -6.18
C TRP A 133 -6.82 2.54 -6.31
N LYS A 134 -7.36 3.46 -7.13
CA LYS A 134 -6.84 4.84 -7.21
C LYS A 134 -7.30 5.61 -5.98
N GLY A 135 -6.37 5.96 -5.10
CA GLY A 135 -6.64 6.82 -3.96
C GLY A 135 -7.00 8.24 -4.41
N GLY A 136 -7.75 8.97 -3.57
CA GLY A 136 -8.13 10.36 -3.85
C GLY A 136 -6.96 11.36 -3.86
N ARG A 137 -5.74 10.93 -3.52
CA ARG A 137 -4.52 11.76 -3.42
C ARG A 137 -3.62 11.71 -4.67
N GLY A 138 -4.08 11.10 -5.76
CA GLY A 138 -3.35 11.09 -7.03
C GLY A 138 -2.38 9.92 -7.23
N HIS A 139 -2.38 8.93 -6.34
CA HIS A 139 -1.63 7.68 -6.48
C HIS A 139 -2.51 6.48 -6.10
N ALA A 140 -2.12 5.28 -6.55
CA ALA A 140 -2.79 4.05 -6.18
C ALA A 140 -2.37 3.57 -4.77
N VAL A 141 -3.24 2.77 -4.14
CA VAL A 141 -3.02 2.13 -2.84
C VAL A 141 -3.59 0.72 -2.86
N SER A 142 -3.18 -0.10 -1.90
CA SER A 142 -3.67 -1.46 -1.67
C SER A 142 -4.25 -1.59 -0.27
N ALA A 143 -5.25 -2.47 -0.09
CA ALA A 143 -5.86 -2.77 1.20
C ALA A 143 -5.05 -3.81 1.97
N LEU A 144 -5.01 -3.67 3.28
CA LEU A 144 -4.58 -4.71 4.21
C LEU A 144 -5.55 -4.75 5.39
N GLU A 145 -6.05 -5.94 5.69
CA GLU A 145 -6.97 -6.19 6.80
C GLU A 145 -6.42 -7.31 7.68
N MET A 146 -6.31 -7.06 8.98
CA MET A 146 -5.94 -8.11 9.94
C MET A 146 -7.15 -8.99 10.28
N PRO A 147 -6.94 -10.26 10.71
CA PRO A 147 -8.02 -11.23 10.83
C PRO A 147 -9.17 -10.86 11.79
N GLN A 148 -8.95 -9.97 12.76
CA GLN A 148 -9.98 -9.52 13.70
C GLN A 148 -10.45 -8.09 13.42
N ALA A 149 -10.14 -7.54 12.24
CA ALA A 149 -10.61 -6.22 11.87
C ALA A 149 -12.16 -6.17 11.83
N PRO A 150 -12.81 -5.13 12.41
CA PRO A 150 -14.27 -5.08 12.52
C PRO A 150 -14.99 -5.25 11.17
N LEU A 151 -16.10 -5.97 11.14
CA LEU A 151 -16.88 -6.16 9.91
C LEU A 151 -17.28 -4.82 9.29
N GLN A 152 -17.28 -4.75 7.96
CA GLN A 152 -17.81 -3.64 7.17
C GLN A 152 -19.07 -4.11 6.44
N PRO A 153 -20.27 -3.90 7.01
CA PRO A 153 -21.51 -4.44 6.46
C PRO A 153 -21.71 -4.08 4.99
N GLY A 154 -21.98 -5.09 4.17
CA GLY A 154 -22.23 -4.96 2.73
C GLY A 154 -20.97 -5.03 1.87
N TRP A 155 -19.78 -4.84 2.45
CA TRP A 155 -18.49 -5.04 1.77
C TRP A 155 -17.94 -6.45 1.99
N ASP A 156 -18.32 -7.10 3.09
CA ASP A 156 -17.96 -8.47 3.45
C ASP A 156 -18.67 -9.52 2.59
N CYS A 157 -19.92 -9.25 2.20
CA CYS A 157 -20.70 -10.08 1.29
C CYS A 157 -21.37 -9.21 0.20
N PRO A 158 -20.61 -8.72 -0.78
CA PRO A 158 -21.16 -7.83 -1.80
C PRO A 158 -22.06 -8.61 -2.76
N GLN A 159 -23.29 -8.14 -2.94
CA GLN A 159 -24.20 -8.64 -3.96
C GLN A 159 -24.26 -7.65 -5.12
N ALA A 160 -24.13 -8.15 -6.35
CA ALA A 160 -24.32 -7.33 -7.53
C ALA A 160 -25.78 -6.85 -7.61
N PRO A 161 -26.03 -5.54 -7.75
CA PRO A 161 -27.40 -5.03 -7.85
C PRO A 161 -28.02 -5.44 -9.20
N GLU A 162 -29.33 -5.72 -9.19
CA GLU A 162 -30.08 -6.04 -10.43
C GLU A 162 -30.15 -4.83 -11.36
N THR A 163 -30.32 -3.62 -10.80
CA THR A 163 -30.39 -2.37 -11.55
C THR A 163 -29.09 -1.59 -11.40
N PRO A 164 -28.40 -1.23 -12.50
CA PRO A 164 -27.20 -0.42 -12.43
C PRO A 164 -27.54 1.02 -12.03
N ALA A 165 -26.58 1.71 -11.39
CA ALA A 165 -26.71 3.14 -11.13
C ALA A 165 -26.79 3.94 -12.45
N LYS A 166 -27.67 4.94 -12.49
CA LYS A 166 -27.82 5.85 -13.63
C LYS A 166 -26.88 7.05 -13.48
N GLU A 167 -25.98 7.24 -14.43
CA GLU A 167 -25.14 8.43 -14.50
C GLU A 167 -25.87 9.58 -15.23
N ILE A 168 -25.84 10.78 -14.65
CA ILE A 168 -26.32 12.02 -15.27
C ILE A 168 -25.26 13.12 -15.17
N ILE A 169 -25.37 14.13 -16.05
CA ILE A 169 -24.60 15.37 -15.95
C ILE A 169 -25.48 16.46 -15.37
N TRP A 170 -25.22 16.85 -14.12
CA TRP A 170 -25.90 17.97 -13.49
C TRP A 170 -25.19 19.27 -13.85
N LYS A 171 -25.93 20.17 -14.52
CA LYS A 171 -25.51 21.54 -14.83
C LYS A 171 -26.10 22.49 -13.79
N SER A 172 -25.26 23.26 -13.10
CA SER A 172 -25.68 24.17 -12.04
C SER A 172 -25.56 25.62 -12.47
N GLU A 173 -26.69 26.33 -12.59
CA GLU A 173 -26.72 27.77 -12.86
C GLU A 173 -25.99 28.57 -11.77
N ARG A 174 -26.16 28.18 -10.52
CA ARG A 174 -25.52 28.85 -9.37
C ARG A 174 -24.00 28.70 -9.37
N LEU A 175 -23.51 27.48 -9.64
CA LEU A 175 -22.07 27.17 -9.60
C LEU A 175 -21.36 27.45 -10.93
N LYS A 176 -22.12 27.72 -12.00
CA LYS A 176 -21.62 27.92 -13.36
C LYS A 176 -20.68 26.80 -13.82
N ASN A 177 -20.99 25.57 -13.44
CA ASN A 177 -20.24 24.37 -13.82
C ASN A 177 -21.14 23.13 -13.96
N SER A 178 -20.55 22.05 -14.49
CA SER A 178 -21.21 20.75 -14.67
C SER A 178 -20.45 19.66 -13.90
N ARG A 179 -21.17 18.66 -13.38
CA ARG A 179 -20.57 17.48 -12.73
C ARG A 179 -21.36 16.21 -13.01
N ARG A 180 -20.68 15.07 -12.91
CA ARG A 180 -21.32 13.74 -12.91
C ARG A 180 -22.04 13.51 -11.59
N VAL A 181 -23.20 12.88 -11.66
CA VAL A 181 -24.01 12.42 -10.52
C VAL A 181 -24.47 11.00 -10.83
N TRP A 182 -24.37 10.09 -9.86
CA TRP A 182 -24.90 8.74 -9.96
C TRP A 182 -26.17 8.63 -9.11
N ILE A 183 -27.23 8.10 -9.69
CA ILE A 183 -28.51 7.83 -9.02
C ILE A 183 -28.65 6.31 -8.92
N PHE A 184 -28.78 5.80 -7.70
CA PHE A 184 -28.93 4.38 -7.42
C PHE A 184 -30.17 4.18 -6.54
N THR A 185 -31.00 3.21 -6.89
CA THR A 185 -32.23 2.87 -6.18
C THR A 185 -32.13 1.42 -5.72
N THR A 186 -32.32 1.20 -4.43
CA THR A 186 -32.32 -0.11 -3.76
C THR A 186 -33.73 -0.67 -3.66
#